data_AF-A0A6A0GRA9-F1
#
_entry.id   AF-A0A6A0GRA9-F1
#
_cell.length_a   1.000
_cell.length_b   1.000
_cell.length_c   1.000
_cell.angle_alpha   90.00
_cell.angle_beta   90.00
_cell.angle_gamma   90.00
#
_symmetry.space_group_name_H-M   'P 1'
#
loop_
_entity.id
_entity.type
_entity.pdbx_description
1 polymer ?
#
loop_
_entity_poly.entity_id
_entity_poly.type
_entity_poly.pdbx_seq_one_letter_code
_entity_poly.pdbx_strand_id
1 'polypeptide(L)'
;MSPNTLVSYAHDVVGNVDFPSFVPTIGLTMMHPLTFTQRLLNILVNLFSHALTKYYYLPSVEKTCKEAGLCRPNMRSIEDIAAKSAFMFINNVQALETPVRPYVPAVIHAGGLNCRPAQPLPEDLASWIEGSGDAGTIYFSLGSIVKPKDMPENTLEAIYHAVPILGFPVFADQGSNMIKSTADGIAETIDWDDLSEDLLNNTIHKMLTDQKYQKTVNHRSQLMRDQPMSPRDVVVYWTEYAIRHKGAPHLQSPVKGMAWYQIYNVDVWLSLIVISLACLYLDIKILIALVRRCCYRTKTTGELKKKKE
;
A
#
# COMPACT_ATOMS: atom_id res chain seq x y z
N MET A 1 -5.85 9.56 3.99
CA MET A 1 -4.96 8.43 4.32
C MET A 1 -5.34 7.26 3.44
N SER A 2 -4.40 6.79 2.64
CA SER A 2 -4.58 5.56 1.91
C SER A 2 -3.96 4.40 2.68
N PRO A 3 -4.62 3.23 2.76
CA PRO A 3 -3.92 1.99 3.16
C PRO A 3 -2.77 1.66 2.20
N ASN A 4 -2.75 2.31 1.02
CA ASN A 4 -1.85 2.07 -0.10
C ASN A 4 -1.05 3.32 -0.45
N THR A 5 -0.19 3.72 0.48
CA THR A 5 0.72 4.84 0.31
C THR A 5 1.73 4.70 -0.83
N LEU A 6 2.27 3.49 -0.99
CA LEU A 6 3.17 3.12 -2.08
C LEU A 6 2.48 2.00 -2.84
N VAL A 7 2.34 2.16 -4.16
CA VAL A 7 1.38 1.38 -4.94
C VAL A 7 2.09 0.61 -6.03
N SER A 8 1.95 -0.71 -6.04
CA SER A 8 2.31 -1.56 -7.18
C SER A 8 3.71 -1.24 -7.74
N TYR A 9 3.82 -0.79 -9.00
CA TYR A 9 5.07 -0.42 -9.68
C TYR A 9 5.92 0.62 -8.92
N ALA A 10 5.32 1.45 -8.07
CA ALA A 10 6.06 2.43 -7.28
C ALA A 10 7.07 1.78 -6.32
N HIS A 11 6.84 0.53 -5.90
CA HIS A 11 7.81 -0.25 -5.13
C HIS A 11 9.10 -0.49 -5.93
N ASP A 12 9.00 -0.89 -7.20
CA ASP A 12 10.14 -1.16 -8.08
C ASP A 12 11.00 0.09 -8.29
N VAL A 13 10.36 1.27 -8.42
CA VAL A 13 11.04 2.55 -8.69
C VAL A 13 12.14 2.83 -7.65
N VAL A 14 11.88 2.48 -6.39
CA VAL A 14 12.81 2.70 -5.26
C VAL A 14 13.49 1.41 -4.78
N GLY A 15 13.20 0.27 -5.41
CA GLY A 15 13.66 -1.04 -4.94
C GLY A 15 13.09 -1.42 -3.57
N ASN A 16 11.86 -1.00 -3.27
CA ASN A 16 11.14 -1.44 -2.08
C ASN A 16 10.49 -2.80 -2.35
N VAL A 17 10.48 -3.70 -1.37
CA VAL A 17 9.74 -4.97 -1.50
C VAL A 17 8.24 -4.69 -1.30
N ASP A 18 7.38 -5.28 -2.14
CA ASP A 18 5.93 -5.24 -1.97
C ASP A 18 5.45 -6.41 -1.07
N PHE A 19 4.40 -6.16 -0.28
CA PHE A 19 3.87 -7.09 0.72
C PHE A 19 2.37 -7.39 0.53
N PRO A 20 1.97 -8.01 -0.60
CA PRO A 20 0.56 -8.36 -0.87
C PRO A 20 0.01 -9.44 0.08
N SER A 21 0.83 -10.00 0.97
CA SER A 21 0.40 -10.92 2.02
C SER A 21 -0.44 -10.22 3.11
N PHE A 22 -0.27 -8.91 3.29
CA PHE A 22 -0.99 -8.15 4.32
C PHE A 22 -1.38 -6.73 3.90
N VAL A 23 -0.82 -6.19 2.82
CA VAL A 23 -1.21 -4.90 2.22
C VAL A 23 -2.24 -5.16 1.11
N PRO A 24 -3.51 -4.70 1.25
CA PRO A 24 -4.51 -4.83 0.20
C PRO A 24 -4.16 -4.01 -1.05
N THR A 25 -4.28 -4.57 -2.25
CA THR A 25 -4.03 -3.86 -3.51
C THR A 25 -5.06 -2.77 -3.74
N ILE A 26 -4.66 -1.64 -4.34
CA ILE A 26 -5.60 -0.58 -4.74
C ILE A 26 -6.72 -1.14 -5.62
N GLY A 27 -7.93 -0.66 -5.38
CA GLY A 27 -9.13 -1.15 -6.05
C GLY A 27 -9.77 -2.36 -5.36
N LEU A 28 -9.07 -2.99 -4.40
CA LEU A 28 -9.68 -3.96 -3.49
C LEU A 28 -10.13 -3.29 -2.20
N THR A 29 -11.37 -3.59 -1.82
CA THR A 29 -12.03 -3.12 -0.60
C THR A 29 -11.81 -4.12 0.54
N MET A 30 -10.55 -4.28 0.98
CA MET A 30 -10.16 -5.23 2.04
C MET A 30 -9.33 -4.57 3.13
N MET A 31 -9.27 -5.19 4.32
CA MET A 31 -8.48 -4.72 5.45
C MET A 31 -7.71 -5.86 6.11
N HIS A 32 -6.51 -5.57 6.61
CA HIS A 32 -5.73 -6.50 7.42
C HIS A 32 -6.40 -6.75 8.79
N PRO A 33 -6.44 -8.00 9.31
CA PRO A 33 -5.81 -9.21 8.77
C PRO A 33 -6.58 -9.85 7.60
N LEU A 34 -5.85 -10.31 6.59
CA LEU A 34 -6.42 -10.98 5.42
C LEU A 34 -6.54 -12.49 5.64
N THR A 35 -7.70 -13.07 5.31
CA THR A 35 -7.90 -14.52 5.25
C THR A 35 -7.08 -15.15 4.11
N PHE A 36 -6.99 -16.48 4.06
CA PHE A 36 -6.30 -17.15 2.96
C PHE A 36 -6.87 -16.78 1.58
N THR A 37 -8.20 -16.82 1.41
CA THR A 37 -8.86 -16.47 0.14
C THR A 37 -8.62 -15.01 -0.24
N GLN A 38 -8.67 -14.10 0.74
CA GLN A 38 -8.37 -12.69 0.51
C GLN A 38 -6.91 -12.48 0.11
N ARG A 39 -5.95 -13.16 0.75
CA ARG A 39 -4.53 -13.11 0.35
C ARG A 39 -4.33 -13.66 -1.06
N LEU A 40 -4.96 -14.77 -1.41
CA LEU A 40 -4.87 -15.35 -2.75
C LEU A 40 -5.39 -14.37 -3.81
N LEU A 41 -6.60 -13.83 -3.61
CA LEU A 41 -7.17 -12.84 -4.52
C LEU A 41 -6.31 -11.57 -4.58
N ASN A 42 -5.82 -11.10 -3.44
CA ASN A 42 -4.99 -9.91 -3.36
C ASN A 42 -3.69 -10.08 -4.14
N ILE A 43 -3.01 -11.23 -4.03
CA ILE A 43 -1.78 -11.52 -4.79
C ILE A 43 -2.08 -11.55 -6.30
N LEU A 44 -3.16 -12.20 -6.72
CA LEU A 44 -3.53 -12.27 -8.14
C LEU A 44 -3.80 -10.88 -8.73
N VAL A 45 -4.55 -10.05 -8.01
CA VAL A 45 -4.87 -8.68 -8.43
C VAL A 45 -3.64 -7.78 -8.35
N ASN A 46 -2.77 -7.95 -7.36
CA ASN A 46 -1.50 -7.22 -7.25
C ASN A 46 -0.61 -7.48 -8.47
N LEU A 47 -0.40 -8.76 -8.82
CA LEU A 47 0.40 -9.16 -9.97
C LEU A 47 -0.21 -8.65 -11.28
N PHE A 48 -1.53 -8.76 -11.43
CA PHE A 48 -2.23 -8.22 -12.61
C PHE A 48 -2.08 -6.70 -12.70
N SER A 49 -2.33 -5.97 -11.60
CA SER A 49 -2.22 -4.51 -11.55
C SER A 49 -0.81 -4.05 -11.85
N HIS A 50 0.19 -4.74 -11.31
CA HIS A 50 1.60 -4.49 -11.58
C HIS A 50 1.94 -4.65 -13.07
N ALA A 51 1.53 -5.77 -13.67
CA ALA A 51 1.73 -6.01 -15.10
C ALA A 51 1.00 -4.97 -15.97
N LEU A 52 -0.25 -4.65 -15.62
CA LEU A 52 -1.06 -3.66 -16.32
C LEU A 52 -0.41 -2.26 -16.25
N THR A 53 0.05 -1.84 -15.07
CA THR A 53 0.70 -0.54 -14.89
C THR A 53 1.98 -0.46 -15.71
N LYS A 54 2.84 -1.48 -15.61
CA LYS A 54 4.15 -1.50 -16.25
C LYS A 54 4.08 -1.61 -17.78
N TYR A 55 3.27 -2.54 -18.30
CA TYR A 55 3.28 -2.87 -19.73
C TYR A 55 2.22 -2.12 -20.55
N TYR A 56 1.20 -1.55 -19.92
CA TYR A 56 0.11 -0.85 -20.62
C TYR A 56 -0.06 0.59 -20.18
N TYR A 57 -0.31 0.84 -18.89
CA TYR A 57 -0.67 2.18 -18.41
C TYR A 57 0.46 3.20 -18.59
N LEU A 58 1.67 2.91 -18.08
CA LEU A 58 2.79 3.86 -18.16
C LEU A 58 3.21 4.16 -19.61
N PRO A 59 3.37 3.17 -20.51
CA PRO A 59 3.63 3.45 -21.92
C PRO A 59 2.52 4.28 -22.59
N SER A 60 1.26 3.99 -22.26
CA SER A 60 0.10 4.74 -22.80
C SER A 60 0.09 6.19 -22.34
N VAL A 61 0.37 6.43 -21.05
CA VAL A 61 0.49 7.78 -20.48
C VAL A 61 1.64 8.55 -21.13
N GLU A 62 2.81 7.92 -21.27
CA GLU A 62 3.97 8.56 -21.92
C GLU A 62 3.68 8.92 -23.37
N LYS A 63 3.07 8.00 -24.13
CA LYS A 63 2.66 8.22 -25.53
C LYS A 63 1.68 9.39 -25.62
N THR A 64 0.60 9.34 -24.87
CA THR A 64 -0.45 10.38 -24.87
C THR A 64 0.13 11.74 -24.48
N CYS A 65 1.01 11.77 -23.48
CA CYS A 65 1.67 12.99 -23.02
C CYS A 65 2.57 13.62 -24.10
N LYS A 66 3.29 12.80 -24.88
CA LYS A 66 4.10 13.26 -26.02
C LYS A 66 3.23 13.76 -27.17
N GLU A 67 2.20 12.99 -27.55
CA GLU A 67 1.30 13.32 -28.67
C GLU A 67 0.49 14.59 -28.41
N ALA A 68 0.04 14.79 -27.16
CA ALA A 68 -0.70 15.97 -26.75
C ALA A 68 0.19 17.20 -26.47
N GLY A 69 1.51 17.09 -26.61
CA GLY A 69 2.46 18.17 -26.31
C GLY A 69 2.50 18.57 -24.83
N LEU A 70 2.04 17.70 -23.92
CA LEU A 70 2.04 17.92 -22.47
C LEU A 70 3.41 17.59 -21.85
N CYS A 71 4.15 16.67 -22.47
CA CYS A 71 5.49 16.29 -22.06
C CYS A 71 6.53 17.33 -22.49
N ARG A 72 7.58 17.51 -21.68
CA ARG A 72 8.68 18.43 -22.04
C ARG A 72 9.38 17.96 -23.33
N PRO A 73 9.89 18.87 -24.19
CA PRO A 73 10.43 18.54 -25.51
C PRO A 73 11.62 17.56 -25.56
N ASN A 74 12.19 17.17 -24.42
CA ASN A 74 13.28 16.18 -24.30
C ASN A 74 13.12 15.36 -23.01
N MET A 75 11.88 15.04 -22.63
CA MET A 75 11.62 14.22 -21.46
C MET A 75 12.18 12.80 -21.68
N ARG A 76 13.01 12.32 -20.74
CA ARG A 76 13.42 10.91 -20.68
C ARG A 76 12.18 10.02 -20.54
N SER A 77 12.29 8.73 -20.88
CA SER A 77 11.19 7.80 -20.64
C SER A 77 10.84 7.76 -19.15
N ILE A 78 9.58 7.44 -18.83
CA ILE A 78 9.15 7.31 -17.44
C ILE A 78 9.98 6.25 -16.72
N GLU A 79 10.34 5.17 -17.43
CA GLU A 79 11.22 4.11 -16.93
C GLU A 79 12.63 4.63 -16.60
N ASP A 80 13.23 5.45 -17.46
CA ASP A 80 14.54 6.07 -17.19
C ASP A 80 14.51 7.02 -15.99
N ILE A 81 13.41 7.76 -15.83
CA ILE A 81 13.20 8.65 -14.68
C ILE A 81 13.10 7.82 -13.39
N ALA A 82 12.32 6.74 -13.41
CA ALA A 82 12.20 5.81 -12.29
C ALA A 82 13.53 5.13 -11.94
N ALA A 83 14.25 4.63 -12.95
CA ALA A 83 15.55 3.97 -12.75
C ALA A 83 16.58 4.90 -12.10
N LYS A 84 16.51 6.21 -12.40
CA LYS A 84 17.47 7.22 -11.92
C LYS A 84 16.97 8.06 -10.75
N SER A 85 15.77 7.78 -10.22
CA SER A 85 15.25 8.51 -9.06
C SER A 85 16.07 8.21 -7.81
N ALA A 86 16.49 9.26 -7.09
CA ALA A 86 17.17 9.13 -5.81
C ALA A 86 16.19 8.82 -4.68
N PHE A 87 15.03 9.48 -4.69
CA PHE A 87 14.01 9.37 -3.67
C PHE A 87 12.62 9.32 -4.31
N MET A 88 11.67 8.71 -3.60
CA MET A 88 10.24 8.87 -3.85
C MET A 88 9.60 9.53 -2.64
N PHE A 89 8.96 10.67 -2.87
CA PHE A 89 8.15 11.33 -1.85
C PHE A 89 6.75 10.75 -1.86
N ILE A 90 6.28 10.32 -0.70
CA ILE A 90 4.91 9.86 -0.50
C ILE A 90 4.19 10.82 0.44
N ASN A 91 3.02 11.28 0.02
CA ASN A 91 2.22 12.22 0.80
C ASN A 91 1.38 11.45 1.83
N ASN A 92 2.03 10.99 2.88
CA ASN A 92 1.37 10.31 3.98
C ASN A 92 2.20 10.36 5.26
N VAL A 93 1.53 10.21 6.40
CA VAL A 93 2.19 10.23 7.70
C VAL A 93 2.36 8.80 8.20
N GLN A 94 3.63 8.42 8.44
CA GLN A 94 4.00 7.07 8.84
C GLN A 94 3.27 6.61 10.11
N ALA A 95 3.08 7.50 11.09
CA ALA A 95 2.38 7.21 12.34
C ALA A 95 0.89 6.87 12.18
N LEU A 96 0.30 7.24 11.05
CA LEU A 96 -1.09 6.94 10.76
C LEU A 96 -1.23 5.62 9.96
N GLU A 97 -0.14 5.10 9.38
CA GLU A 97 -0.19 3.97 8.46
C GLU A 97 -0.67 2.69 9.14
N THR A 98 -1.52 1.94 8.44
CA THR A 98 -1.92 0.60 8.90
C THR A 98 -2.29 -0.27 7.70
N PRO A 99 -1.77 -1.51 7.66
CA PRO A 99 -0.80 -2.10 8.58
C PRO A 99 0.59 -1.47 8.45
N VAL A 100 1.34 -1.45 9.55
CA VAL A 100 2.74 -0.98 9.56
C VAL A 100 3.58 -1.89 8.66
N ARG A 101 4.42 -1.30 7.80
CA ARG A 101 5.27 -2.04 6.86
C ARG A 101 6.67 -1.40 6.75
N PRO A 102 7.70 -2.20 6.42
CA PRO A 102 9.04 -1.67 6.23
C PRO A 102 9.15 -0.93 4.88
N TYR A 103 9.96 0.12 4.88
CA TYR A 103 10.34 0.84 3.67
C TYR A 103 11.86 0.95 3.56
N VAL A 104 12.33 0.97 2.33
CA VAL A 104 13.73 1.34 2.04
C VAL A 104 13.97 2.83 2.31
N PRO A 105 15.20 3.25 2.64
CA PRO A 105 15.52 4.65 2.92
C PRO A 105 15.21 5.63 1.78
N ALA A 106 15.09 5.14 0.55
CA ALA A 106 14.72 5.95 -0.61
C ALA A 106 13.24 6.39 -0.62
N VAL A 107 12.39 5.85 0.26
CA VAL A 107 10.98 6.27 0.43
C VAL A 107 10.90 7.33 1.52
N ILE A 108 10.56 8.56 1.13
CA ILE A 108 10.48 9.70 2.03
C ILE A 108 9.01 10.05 2.29
N HIS A 109 8.60 9.97 3.54
CA HIS A 109 7.27 10.38 3.97
C HIS A 109 7.23 11.91 4.11
N ALA A 110 6.39 12.55 3.32
CA ALA A 110 6.11 13.98 3.35
C ALA A 110 4.59 14.20 3.47
N GLY A 111 3.98 13.61 4.50
CA GLY A 111 2.53 13.61 4.68
C GLY A 111 1.96 14.94 5.16
N GLY A 112 0.92 15.41 4.47
CA GLY A 112 0.29 16.69 4.76
C GLY A 112 0.93 17.85 4.01
N LEU A 113 1.55 17.61 2.84
CA LEU A 113 2.12 18.66 1.98
C LEU A 113 1.10 19.75 1.60
N ASN A 114 -0.16 19.36 1.44
CA ASN A 114 -1.26 20.26 1.12
C ASN A 114 -1.92 20.87 2.37
N CYS A 115 -1.63 20.34 3.56
CA CYS A 115 -2.20 20.84 4.80
C CYS A 115 -1.47 22.13 5.22
N ARG A 116 -2.22 23.21 5.32
CA ARG A 116 -1.70 24.53 5.71
C ARG A 116 -2.44 25.01 6.95
N PRO A 117 -1.85 25.92 7.74
CA PRO A 117 -2.61 26.66 8.73
C PRO A 117 -3.84 27.29 8.07
N ALA A 118 -5.01 27.15 8.71
CA ALA A 118 -6.25 27.72 8.21
C ALA A 118 -6.12 29.25 8.10
N GLN A 119 -6.55 29.80 6.97
CA GLN A 119 -6.69 31.25 6.82
C GLN A 119 -7.96 31.73 7.54
N PRO A 120 -8.03 33.00 7.96
CA PRO A 120 -9.26 33.57 8.51
C PRO A 120 -10.40 33.44 7.50
N LEU A 121 -11.60 33.12 8.00
CA LEU A 121 -12.80 33.07 7.18
C LEU A 121 -13.23 34.50 6.79
N PRO A 122 -13.87 34.67 5.63
CA PRO A 122 -14.64 35.87 5.32
C PRO A 122 -15.64 36.19 6.44
N GLU A 123 -15.84 37.47 6.74
CA GLU A 123 -16.63 37.93 7.89
C GLU A 123 -18.09 37.46 7.84
N ASP A 124 -18.68 37.42 6.65
CA ASP A 124 -20.04 36.92 6.40
C ASP A 124 -20.15 35.42 6.75
N LEU A 125 -19.17 34.62 6.34
CA LEU A 125 -19.15 33.18 6.62
C LEU A 125 -18.83 32.91 8.10
N ALA A 126 -17.91 33.65 8.69
CA ALA A 126 -17.60 33.56 10.12
C ALA A 126 -18.85 33.86 10.96
N SER A 127 -19.55 34.96 10.65
CA SER A 127 -20.79 35.36 11.33
C SER A 127 -21.89 34.31 11.16
N TRP A 128 -22.00 33.69 9.98
CA TRP A 128 -22.97 32.61 9.73
C TRP A 128 -22.66 31.34 10.54
N ILE A 129 -21.38 30.93 10.60
CA ILE A 129 -20.94 29.78 11.39
C ILE A 129 -21.12 30.06 12.89
N GLU A 130 -20.71 31.22 13.38
CA GLU A 130 -20.87 31.60 14.78
C GLU A 130 -22.36 31.67 15.18
N GLY A 131 -23.22 32.14 14.25
CA GLY A 131 -24.66 32.16 14.42
C GLY A 131 -25.32 30.78 14.54
N SER A 132 -24.62 29.69 14.18
CA SER A 132 -25.13 28.32 14.33
C SER A 132 -25.18 27.84 15.79
N GLY A 133 -24.47 28.51 16.70
CA GLY A 133 -24.46 28.18 18.13
C GLY A 133 -24.11 26.72 18.40
N ASP A 134 -24.88 26.08 19.28
CA ASP A 134 -24.66 24.67 19.68
C ASP A 134 -25.00 23.66 18.57
N ALA A 135 -25.70 24.08 17.52
CA ALA A 135 -26.02 23.19 16.39
C ALA A 135 -24.78 22.87 15.54
N GLY A 136 -23.79 23.77 15.54
CA GLY A 136 -22.57 23.62 14.74
C GLY A 136 -22.80 23.72 13.23
N THR A 137 -21.82 23.29 12.45
CA THR A 137 -21.84 23.39 10.98
C THR A 137 -21.34 22.11 10.34
N ILE A 138 -21.98 21.71 9.24
CA ILE A 138 -21.54 20.62 8.38
C ILE A 138 -20.89 21.21 7.13
N TYR A 139 -19.61 20.91 6.91
CA TYR A 139 -18.95 21.22 5.65
C TYR A 139 -19.17 20.08 4.66
N PHE A 140 -19.77 20.40 3.51
CA PHE A 140 -20.05 19.43 2.45
C PHE A 140 -19.21 19.74 1.21
N SER A 141 -18.50 18.72 0.71
CA SER A 141 -17.75 18.77 -0.54
C SER A 141 -17.68 17.40 -1.17
N LEU A 142 -17.99 17.31 -2.47
CA LEU A 142 -17.80 16.09 -3.27
C LEU A 142 -16.38 15.96 -3.83
N GLY A 143 -15.48 16.86 -3.42
CA GLY A 143 -14.17 16.98 -4.02
C GLY A 143 -14.26 17.43 -5.47
N SER A 144 -13.17 17.19 -6.19
CA SER A 144 -13.01 17.77 -7.52
C SER A 144 -12.04 16.92 -8.33
N ILE A 145 -12.34 16.62 -9.60
CA ILE A 145 -11.37 15.99 -10.51
C ILE A 145 -10.48 17.10 -11.06
N VAL A 146 -9.49 17.53 -10.28
CA VAL A 146 -8.85 18.83 -10.49
C VAL A 146 -7.38 18.74 -10.89
N LYS A 147 -6.92 19.80 -11.57
CA LYS A 147 -5.53 20.04 -11.95
C LYS A 147 -4.62 19.84 -10.72
N PRO A 148 -3.42 19.23 -10.86
CA PRO A 148 -2.59 18.86 -9.70
C PRO A 148 -2.30 19.99 -8.69
N LYS A 149 -2.27 21.25 -9.16
CA LYS A 149 -2.02 22.44 -8.32
C LYS A 149 -3.19 22.85 -7.43
N ASP A 150 -4.41 22.40 -7.73
CA ASP A 150 -5.62 22.72 -6.99
C ASP A 150 -6.29 21.43 -6.44
N MET A 151 -5.55 20.32 -6.34
CA MET A 151 -6.04 19.02 -5.86
C MET A 151 -6.16 19.03 -4.32
N PRO A 152 -7.38 19.04 -3.74
CA PRO A 152 -7.55 18.88 -2.30
C PRO A 152 -7.37 17.41 -1.93
N GLU A 153 -6.66 17.13 -0.84
CA GLU A 153 -6.59 15.78 -0.29
C GLU A 153 -7.48 15.69 0.94
N ASN A 154 -8.77 15.52 0.67
CA ASN A 154 -9.86 15.70 1.62
C ASN A 154 -9.68 14.91 2.93
N THR A 155 -9.14 13.69 2.86
CA THR A 155 -8.98 12.85 4.06
C THR A 155 -7.81 13.28 4.95
N LEU A 156 -6.66 13.64 4.37
CA LEU A 156 -5.53 14.12 5.19
C LEU A 156 -5.82 15.50 5.75
N GLU A 157 -6.49 16.37 5.00
CA GLU A 157 -6.90 17.69 5.47
C GLU A 157 -7.91 17.60 6.63
N ALA A 158 -8.92 16.73 6.51
CA ALA A 158 -9.87 16.49 7.59
C ALA A 158 -9.19 15.97 8.86
N ILE A 159 -8.26 15.01 8.75
CA ILE A 159 -7.48 14.56 9.92
C ILE A 159 -6.61 15.69 10.46
N TYR A 160 -5.93 16.44 9.59
CA TYR A 160 -5.09 17.56 10.01
C TYR A 160 -5.89 18.59 10.80
N HIS A 161 -7.12 18.90 10.39
CA HIS A 161 -8.02 19.83 11.08
C HIS A 161 -8.93 19.18 12.13
N ALA A 162 -8.75 17.89 12.41
CA ALA A 162 -9.51 17.13 13.41
C ALA A 162 -11.03 17.11 13.17
N VAL A 163 -11.44 16.90 11.91
CA VAL A 163 -12.84 16.82 11.48
C VAL A 163 -13.17 15.38 11.05
N PRO A 164 -14.19 14.73 11.64
CA PRO A 164 -14.63 13.41 11.20
C PRO A 164 -15.35 13.48 9.84
N ILE A 165 -15.35 12.38 9.09
CA ILE A 165 -15.74 12.36 7.67
C ILE A 165 -16.96 11.48 7.44
N LEU A 166 -18.00 12.01 6.80
CA LEU A 166 -19.01 11.17 6.16
C LEU A 166 -18.66 11.07 4.66
N GLY A 167 -18.26 9.88 4.22
CA GLY A 167 -17.78 9.67 2.85
C GLY A 167 -18.79 9.01 1.93
N PHE A 168 -18.78 9.44 0.68
CA PHE A 168 -19.59 8.91 -0.43
C PHE A 168 -18.65 8.52 -1.57
N PRO A 169 -17.99 7.35 -1.50
CA PRO A 169 -16.94 6.98 -2.45
C PRO A 169 -17.53 6.80 -3.85
N VAL A 170 -16.88 7.36 -4.87
CA VAL A 170 -17.34 7.23 -6.27
C VAL A 170 -16.44 6.29 -7.09
N PHE A 171 -15.14 6.58 -7.15
CA PHE A 171 -14.19 5.78 -7.93
C PHE A 171 -12.74 5.89 -7.40
N ALA A 172 -11.83 5.15 -8.04
CA ALA A 172 -10.40 5.09 -7.74
C ALA A 172 -10.09 4.66 -6.29
N ASP A 173 -9.29 5.44 -5.57
CA ASP A 173 -8.78 5.12 -4.24
C ASP A 173 -9.75 5.46 -3.11
N GLN A 174 -10.85 6.17 -3.42
CA GLN A 174 -11.80 6.65 -2.41
C GLN A 174 -12.42 5.52 -1.59
N GLY A 175 -12.80 4.41 -2.21
CA GLY A 175 -13.39 3.26 -1.51
C GLY A 175 -12.42 2.66 -0.46
N SER A 176 -11.17 2.41 -0.85
CA SER A 176 -10.14 1.90 0.06
C SER A 176 -9.79 2.92 1.17
N ASN A 177 -9.74 4.21 0.84
CA ASN A 177 -9.50 5.28 1.82
C ASN A 177 -10.64 5.38 2.84
N MET A 178 -11.89 5.22 2.40
CA MET A 178 -13.07 5.26 3.28
C MET A 178 -13.15 4.03 4.18
N ILE A 179 -12.91 2.83 3.66
CA ILE A 179 -12.81 1.62 4.48
C ILE A 179 -11.76 1.79 5.59
N LYS A 180 -10.60 2.35 5.23
CA LYS A 180 -9.55 2.66 6.19
C LYS A 180 -10.02 3.67 7.24
N SER A 181 -10.62 4.77 6.80
CA SER A 181 -11.07 5.86 7.68
C SER A 181 -12.18 5.41 8.64
N THR A 182 -13.09 4.54 8.19
CA THR A 182 -14.17 3.96 9.00
C THR A 182 -13.60 3.02 10.07
N ALA A 183 -12.66 2.14 9.71
CA ALA A 183 -12.00 1.28 10.71
C ALA A 183 -11.09 2.05 11.67
N ASP A 184 -10.53 3.18 11.23
CA ASP A 184 -9.82 4.12 12.08
C ASP A 184 -10.76 4.89 13.03
N GLY A 185 -12.08 4.71 12.93
CA GLY A 185 -13.07 5.32 13.81
C GLY A 185 -13.28 6.82 13.59
N ILE A 186 -12.82 7.35 12.45
CA ILE A 186 -12.92 8.78 12.11
C ILE A 186 -13.93 9.07 11.01
N ALA A 187 -14.56 8.04 10.47
CA ALA A 187 -15.48 8.19 9.37
C ALA A 187 -16.66 7.22 9.42
N GLU A 188 -17.69 7.58 8.67
CA GLU A 188 -18.73 6.67 8.20
C GLU A 188 -18.75 6.71 6.68
N THR A 189 -19.27 5.65 6.06
CA THR A 189 -19.36 5.54 4.59
C THR A 189 -20.79 5.20 4.22
N ILE A 190 -21.36 5.91 3.25
CA ILE A 190 -22.64 5.57 2.64
C ILE A 190 -22.38 5.30 1.16
N ASP A 191 -22.72 4.10 0.72
CA ASP A 191 -22.68 3.74 -0.69
C ASP A 191 -23.86 4.39 -1.42
N TRP A 192 -23.63 4.81 -2.66
CA TRP A 192 -24.62 5.55 -3.45
C TRP A 192 -25.91 4.76 -3.70
N ASP A 193 -25.81 3.43 -3.82
CA ASP A 193 -26.96 2.55 -4.03
C ASP A 193 -27.85 2.41 -2.78
N ASP A 194 -27.29 2.65 -1.59
CA ASP A 194 -27.98 2.54 -0.30
C ASP A 194 -28.50 3.90 0.23
N LEU A 195 -28.16 5.00 -0.47
CA LEU A 195 -28.46 6.36 -0.01
C LEU A 195 -29.97 6.60 0.11
N SER A 196 -30.43 6.87 1.33
CA SER A 196 -31.78 7.33 1.64
C SER A 196 -31.75 8.49 2.62
N GLU A 197 -32.84 9.26 2.69
CA GLU A 197 -32.97 10.37 3.65
C GLU A 197 -32.80 9.90 5.09
N ASP A 198 -33.46 8.79 5.47
CA ASP A 198 -33.36 8.21 6.81
C ASP A 198 -31.94 7.76 7.12
N LEU A 199 -31.27 7.06 6.20
CA LEU A 199 -29.90 6.60 6.40
C LEU A 199 -28.94 7.79 6.56
N LEU A 200 -29.07 8.80 5.69
CA LEU A 200 -28.25 10.01 5.75
C LEU A 200 -28.45 10.74 7.08
N ASN A 201 -29.71 11.01 7.44
CA ASN A 201 -30.05 11.76 8.64
C ASN A 201 -29.58 11.04 9.91
N ASN A 202 -29.85 9.74 10.02
CA ASN A 202 -29.42 8.93 11.16
C ASN A 202 -27.89 8.85 11.27
N THR A 203 -27.17 8.76 10.14
CA THR A 203 -25.71 8.70 10.14
C THR A 203 -25.10 10.03 10.57
N ILE A 204 -25.62 11.15 10.09
CA ILE A 204 -25.20 12.49 10.52
C ILE A 204 -25.46 12.65 12.03
N HIS A 205 -26.66 12.32 12.52
CA HIS A 205 -26.98 12.42 13.95
C HIS A 205 -26.06 11.56 14.81
N LYS A 206 -25.77 10.32 14.38
CA LYS A 206 -24.82 9.42 15.04
C LYS A 206 -23.44 10.06 15.14
N MET A 207 -22.92 10.62 14.05
CA MET A 207 -21.59 11.21 14.00
C MET A 207 -21.46 12.49 14.83
N LEU A 208 -22.51 13.31 14.89
CA LEU A 208 -22.55 14.53 15.70
C LEU A 208 -22.68 14.24 17.20
N THR A 209 -23.36 13.15 17.58
CA THR A 209 -23.68 12.86 18.98
C THR A 209 -22.62 11.98 19.66
N ASP A 210 -22.04 11.03 18.94
CA ASP A 210 -21.06 10.10 19.49
C ASP A 210 -19.67 10.73 19.59
N GLN A 211 -19.24 11.03 20.82
CA GLN A 211 -17.94 11.64 21.07
C GLN A 211 -16.74 10.81 20.57
N LYS A 212 -16.91 9.52 20.25
CA LYS A 212 -15.80 8.70 19.76
C LYS A 212 -15.19 9.28 18.49
N TYR A 213 -16.00 9.84 17.57
CA TYR A 213 -15.48 10.37 16.30
C TYR A 213 -14.56 11.56 16.57
N GLN A 214 -15.00 12.50 17.39
CA GLN A 214 -14.20 13.68 17.74
C GLN A 214 -12.95 13.30 18.54
N LYS A 215 -13.08 12.42 19.55
CA LYS A 215 -11.93 11.96 20.34
C LYS A 215 -10.88 11.26 19.48
N THR A 216 -11.33 10.39 18.56
CA THR A 216 -10.44 9.62 17.70
C THR A 216 -9.77 10.49 16.66
N VAL A 217 -10.50 11.40 15.99
CA VAL A 217 -9.90 12.29 15.00
C VAL A 217 -8.97 13.32 15.65
N ASN A 218 -9.27 13.80 16.86
CA ASN A 218 -8.36 14.66 17.64
C ASN A 218 -7.03 13.94 17.92
N HIS A 219 -7.08 12.69 18.39
CA HIS A 219 -5.88 11.91 18.65
C HIS A 219 -5.07 11.68 17.36
N ARG A 220 -5.74 11.34 16.25
CA ARG A 220 -5.07 11.16 14.96
C ARG A 220 -4.50 12.46 14.40
N SER A 221 -5.17 13.60 14.62
CA SER A 221 -4.66 14.92 14.28
C SER A 221 -3.36 15.24 15.02
N GLN A 222 -3.30 14.89 16.32
CA GLN A 222 -2.07 15.05 17.12
C GLN A 222 -0.93 14.22 16.53
N LEU A 223 -1.16 12.93 16.23
CA LEU A 223 -0.17 12.07 15.59
C LEU A 223 0.26 12.59 14.20
N MET A 224 -0.67 13.16 13.43
CA MET A 224 -0.39 13.74 12.13
C MET A 224 0.53 14.96 12.22
N ARG A 225 0.28 15.83 13.22
CA ARG A 225 1.01 17.08 13.42
C ARG A 225 2.34 16.86 14.16
N ASP A 226 2.47 15.76 14.90
CA ASP A 226 3.70 15.36 15.60
C ASP A 226 4.72 14.76 14.62
N GLN A 227 5.30 15.63 13.80
CA GLN A 227 6.37 15.31 12.86
C GLN A 227 7.61 16.16 13.19
N PRO A 228 8.83 15.61 13.08
CA PRO A 228 10.06 16.33 13.43
C PRO A 228 10.37 17.52 12.52
N MET A 229 9.80 17.52 11.31
CA MET A 229 9.95 18.57 10.31
C MET A 229 8.61 18.78 9.61
N SER A 230 8.36 20.00 9.12
CA SER A 230 7.18 20.23 8.28
C SER A 230 7.30 19.41 6.98
N PRO A 231 6.19 18.95 6.38
CA PRO A 231 6.23 18.16 5.15
C PRO A 231 6.96 18.88 4.00
N ARG A 232 6.85 20.21 3.95
CA ARG A 232 7.60 21.05 3.02
C ARG A 232 9.10 20.99 3.27
N ASP A 233 9.53 21.15 4.53
CA ASP A 233 10.95 21.14 4.88
C ASP A 233 11.58 19.76 4.66
N VAL A 234 10.81 18.68 4.85
CA VAL A 234 11.24 17.32 4.49
C VAL A 234 11.58 17.24 3.01
N VAL A 235 10.68 17.72 2.14
CA VAL A 235 10.91 17.71 0.68
C VAL A 235 12.13 18.55 0.31
N VAL A 236 12.26 19.75 0.89
CA VAL A 236 13.41 20.63 0.65
C VAL A 236 14.70 19.94 1.07
N TYR A 237 14.76 19.42 2.30
CA TYR A 237 15.95 18.78 2.83
C TYR A 237 16.44 17.61 1.98
N TRP A 238 15.54 16.69 1.62
CA TRP A 238 15.91 15.50 0.83
C TRP A 238 16.22 15.82 -0.63
N THR A 239 15.58 16.85 -1.18
CA THR A 239 15.93 17.36 -2.52
C THR A 239 17.34 17.94 -2.51
N GLU A 240 17.66 18.81 -1.55
CA GLU A 240 19.00 19.35 -1.40
C GLU A 240 20.02 18.26 -1.06
N TYR A 241 19.63 17.25 -0.29
CA TYR A 241 20.48 16.08 0.00
C TYR A 241 20.91 15.40 -1.31
N ALA A 242 19.95 15.10 -2.19
CA ALA A 242 20.25 14.50 -3.49
C ALA A 242 21.19 15.40 -4.33
N ILE A 243 21.02 16.73 -4.27
CA ILE A 243 21.90 17.68 -4.97
C ILE A 243 23.31 17.66 -4.38
N ARG A 244 23.45 17.78 -3.05
CA ARG A 244 24.73 17.79 -2.32
C ARG A 244 25.56 16.54 -2.58
N HIS A 245 24.89 15.39 -2.69
CA HIS A 245 25.53 14.09 -2.88
C HIS A 245 25.51 13.57 -4.32
N LYS A 246 25.05 14.39 -5.28
CA LYS A 246 24.94 14.03 -6.72
C LYS A 246 24.14 12.74 -6.94
N GLY A 247 23.03 12.60 -6.22
CA GLY A 247 22.21 11.40 -6.11
C GLY A 247 22.21 10.86 -4.68
N ALA A 248 21.77 9.61 -4.52
CA ALA A 248 21.78 8.91 -3.24
C ALA A 248 22.06 7.40 -3.40
N PRO A 249 23.15 6.99 -4.08
CA PRO A 249 23.43 5.57 -4.36
C PRO A 249 23.56 4.73 -3.08
N HIS A 250 24.07 5.32 -2.00
CA HIS A 250 24.22 4.69 -0.68
C HIS A 250 22.89 4.51 0.09
N LEU A 251 21.80 5.12 -0.39
CA LEU A 251 20.45 4.93 0.14
C LEU A 251 19.56 4.11 -0.81
N GLN A 252 20.09 3.71 -1.97
CA GLN A 252 19.36 2.83 -2.89
C GLN A 252 19.40 1.39 -2.40
N SER A 253 18.25 0.75 -2.45
CA SER A 253 18.14 -0.69 -2.20
C SER A 253 18.80 -1.48 -3.35
N PRO A 254 19.62 -2.51 -3.05
CA PRO A 254 20.15 -3.42 -4.06
C PRO A 254 19.05 -4.10 -4.90
N VAL A 255 17.86 -4.24 -4.32
CA VAL A 255 16.66 -4.81 -4.97
C VAL A 255 16.35 -4.12 -6.30
N LYS A 256 16.66 -2.82 -6.44
CA LYS A 256 16.42 -2.05 -7.67
C LYS A 256 17.10 -2.65 -8.91
N GLY A 257 18.24 -3.33 -8.71
CA GLY A 257 19.01 -3.99 -9.79
C GLY A 257 18.86 -5.51 -9.84
N MET A 258 18.04 -6.11 -8.98
CA MET A 258 17.89 -7.57 -8.90
C MET A 258 16.74 -8.07 -9.74
N ALA A 259 16.89 -9.27 -10.30
CA ALA A 259 15.76 -9.97 -10.91
C ALA A 259 14.80 -10.47 -9.83
N TRP A 260 13.51 -10.56 -10.15
CA TRP A 260 12.46 -10.96 -9.20
C TRP A 260 12.75 -12.30 -8.50
N TYR A 261 13.33 -13.28 -9.22
CA TYR A 261 13.63 -14.59 -8.66
C TYR A 261 14.81 -14.57 -7.68
N GLN A 262 15.71 -13.59 -7.79
CA GLN A 262 16.82 -13.39 -6.85
C GLN A 262 16.33 -12.76 -5.55
N ILE A 263 15.39 -11.82 -5.62
CA ILE A 263 14.76 -11.20 -4.44
C ILE A 263 14.17 -12.27 -3.51
N TYR A 264 13.54 -13.29 -4.09
CA TYR A 264 12.89 -14.38 -3.36
C TYR A 264 13.72 -15.67 -3.25
N ASN A 265 15.00 -15.66 -3.69
CA ASN A 265 15.90 -16.82 -3.68
C ASN A 265 15.30 -18.09 -4.32
N VAL A 266 14.55 -17.94 -5.41
CA VAL A 266 13.83 -19.04 -6.05
C VAL A 266 14.79 -20.13 -6.54
N ASP A 267 15.94 -19.74 -7.09
CA ASP A 267 17.02 -20.63 -7.51
C ASP A 267 17.60 -21.47 -6.37
N VAL A 268 17.80 -20.86 -5.19
CA VAL A 268 18.25 -21.55 -3.97
C VAL A 268 17.20 -22.56 -3.50
N TRP A 269 15.93 -22.16 -3.41
CA TRP A 269 14.84 -23.06 -3.00
C TRP A 269 14.69 -24.25 -3.96
N LEU A 270 14.74 -24.01 -5.27
CA LEU A 270 14.70 -25.08 -6.27
C LEU A 270 15.88 -26.04 -6.11
N SER A 271 17.08 -25.53 -5.87
CA SER A 271 18.28 -26.35 -5.63
C SER A 271 18.11 -27.24 -4.39
N LEU A 272 17.59 -26.69 -3.29
CA LEU A 272 17.33 -27.44 -2.06
C LEU A 272 16.25 -28.53 -2.26
N ILE A 273 15.20 -28.24 -3.02
CA ILE A 273 14.15 -29.22 -3.35
C ILE A 273 14.74 -30.37 -4.17
N VAL A 274 15.54 -30.07 -5.20
CA VAL A 274 16.18 -31.10 -6.04
C VAL A 274 17.10 -32.00 -5.21
N ILE A 275 17.91 -31.42 -4.33
CA ILE A 275 18.79 -32.19 -3.42
C ILE A 275 17.96 -33.07 -2.49
N SER A 276 16.90 -32.54 -1.89
CA SER A 276 16.03 -33.28 -0.97
C SER A 276 15.33 -34.46 -1.67
N LEU A 277 14.85 -34.27 -2.89
CA LEU A 277 14.25 -35.33 -3.71
C LEU A 277 15.29 -36.40 -4.11
N ALA A 278 16.52 -36.00 -4.42
CA ALA A 278 17.61 -36.93 -4.73
C ALA A 278 17.98 -37.79 -3.50
N CYS A 279 18.09 -37.18 -2.31
CA CYS A 279 18.31 -37.90 -1.06
C CYS A 279 17.16 -38.89 -0.79
N LEU A 280 15.91 -38.44 -0.87
CA LEU A 280 14.74 -39.30 -0.66
C LEU A 280 14.72 -40.48 -1.64
N TYR A 281 15.06 -40.24 -2.91
CA TYR A 281 15.18 -41.30 -3.90
C TYR A 281 16.26 -42.33 -3.54
N LEU A 282 17.44 -41.88 -3.10
CA LEU A 282 18.53 -42.74 -2.65
C LEU A 282 18.13 -43.56 -1.41
N ASP A 283 17.48 -42.94 -0.44
CA ASP A 283 17.00 -43.61 0.78
C ASP A 283 15.98 -44.71 0.43
N ILE A 284 15.04 -44.43 -0.47
CA ILE A 284 14.08 -45.43 -0.98
C ILE A 284 14.83 -46.57 -1.69
N LYS A 285 15.83 -46.28 -2.51
CA LYS A 285 16.62 -47.31 -3.20
C LYS A 285 17.41 -48.19 -2.23
N ILE A 286 18.02 -47.58 -1.21
CA ILE A 286 18.74 -48.29 -0.15
C ILE A 286 17.77 -49.17 0.63
N LEU A 287 16.60 -48.64 1.03
CA LEU A 287 15.57 -49.41 1.74
C LEU A 287 15.09 -50.61 0.91
N ILE A 288 14.78 -50.40 -0.38
CA ILE A 288 14.40 -51.49 -1.29
C ILE A 288 15.52 -52.54 -1.40
N ALA A 289 16.78 -52.11 -1.49
CA ALA A 289 17.92 -53.01 -1.54
C ALA A 289 18.07 -53.82 -0.23
N LEU A 290 17.89 -53.18 0.92
CA LEU A 290 17.91 -53.84 2.24
C LEU A 290 16.77 -54.84 2.38
N VAL A 291 15.54 -54.47 2.00
CA VAL A 291 14.37 -55.37 2.02
C VAL A 291 14.60 -56.56 1.09
N ARG A 292 15.06 -56.34 -0.14
CA ARG A 292 15.40 -57.42 -1.09
C ARG A 292 16.47 -58.35 -0.53
N ARG A 293 17.50 -57.80 0.13
CA ARG A 293 18.57 -58.58 0.76
C ARG A 293 18.04 -59.42 1.94
N CYS A 294 17.16 -58.86 2.77
CA CYS A 294 16.50 -59.59 3.85
C CYS A 294 15.59 -60.72 3.33
N CYS A 295 14.74 -60.43 2.32
CA CYS A 295 13.86 -61.42 1.70
C CYS A 295 14.61 -62.52 0.95
N TYR A 296 15.75 -62.20 0.32
CA TYR A 296 16.61 -63.21 -0.32
C TYR A 296 17.24 -64.12 0.74
N ARG A 297 17.79 -63.54 1.82
CA ARG A 297 18.44 -64.28 2.91
C ARG A 297 17.46 -65.22 3.63
N THR A 298 16.21 -64.82 3.84
CA THR A 298 15.18 -65.71 4.43
C THR A 298 14.82 -66.88 3.50
N LYS A 299 14.72 -66.66 2.18
CA LYS A 299 14.52 -67.76 1.20
C LYS A 299 15.67 -68.77 1.22
N THR A 300 16.92 -68.31 1.17
CA THR A 300 18.09 -69.22 1.19
C THR A 300 18.16 -70.04 2.48
N THR A 301 17.81 -69.43 3.63
CA THR A 301 17.81 -70.11 4.93
C THR A 301 16.68 -71.15 5.03
N GLY A 302 15.51 -70.89 4.43
CA GLY A 302 14.40 -71.84 4.35
C GLY A 302 14.68 -73.04 3.43
N GLU A 303 15.32 -72.81 2.28
CA GLU A 303 15.73 -73.88 1.35
C GLU A 303 16.83 -74.77 1.93
N LEU A 304 17.77 -74.21 2.68
CA LEU A 304 18.80 -74.97 3.39
C LEU A 304 18.24 -75.84 4.52
N LYS A 305 17.14 -75.43 5.17
CA LYS A 305 16.44 -76.27 6.15
C LYS A 305 15.68 -77.41 5.48
N LYS A 306 14.98 -77.17 4.36
CA LYS A 306 14.27 -78.20 3.59
C LYS A 306 15.17 -79.28 2.97
N LYS A 307 16.45 -79.01 2.76
CA LYS A 307 17.43 -80.00 2.26
C LYS A 307 18.04 -80.89 3.37
N LYS A 308 17.75 -80.61 4.65
CA LYS A 308 18.30 -81.34 5.80
C LYS A 308 17.29 -82.27 6.48
N GLU A 309 16.03 -82.25 6.06
CA GLU A 309 14.99 -83.24 6.38
C GLU A 309 14.88 -84.24 5.23
#